data_AF-A0AAJ6JXP8-F1
#
_entry.id   AF-A0AAJ6JXP8-F1
#
_cell.length_a   1.000
_cell.length_b   1.000
_cell.length_c   1.000
_cell.angle_alpha   90.00
_cell.angle_beta   90.00
_cell.angle_gamma   90.00
#
_symmetry.space_group_name_H-M   'P 1'
#
loop_
_entity.id
_entity.type
_entity.pdbx_description
1 polymer ?
#
loop_
_entity_poly.entity_id
_entity_poly.type
_entity_poly.pdbx_seq_one_letter_code
_entity_poly.pdbx_strand_id
1 'polypeptide(L)'
;MNKLSTYQKSVIALLTTMVGVGITSTYLTTSELKETNALLASSITIQNHIKTESAGVNQSLSKILSLSENTEPVQQPEAQPEEPDLNLSQVQLDSNTLTYGNENARFSLVTYMDFQCPYCQRFASTPETLVDKANGGLVNWKWKNSPLPFHEPNATDYAVKMLCAGAQNTDNHWKIISMWGNHEIDFATADMVGMFELDPVAYNTCLKTDSVKLTLDKDKAESRALGVSGTPTTVIVDNKTGEKRVIEGAVPMDMFVNTIEAMMKKSQ
;
A
#
# COMPACT_ATOMS: atom_id res chain seq x y z
N MET A 1 -46.57 24.61 61.87
CA MET A 1 -45.26 24.16 61.36
C MET A 1 -45.21 22.64 61.44
N ASN A 2 -45.50 21.90 60.37
CA ASN A 2 -45.46 20.44 60.38
C ASN A 2 -44.01 19.96 60.25
N LYS A 3 -43.47 19.38 61.31
CA LYS A 3 -42.18 18.66 61.26
C LYS A 3 -42.44 17.28 60.65
N LEU A 4 -41.92 17.05 59.44
CA LEU A 4 -41.90 15.74 58.78
C LEU A 4 -41.27 14.69 59.72
N SER A 5 -41.89 13.52 59.82
CA SER A 5 -41.38 12.43 60.64
C SER A 5 -40.06 11.90 60.08
N THR A 6 -39.26 11.26 60.93
CA THR A 6 -37.97 10.65 60.54
C THR A 6 -38.15 9.68 59.37
N TYR A 7 -39.28 8.98 59.30
CA TYR A 7 -39.62 8.08 58.19
C TYR A 7 -39.82 8.83 56.86
N GLN A 8 -40.53 9.97 56.89
CA GLN A 8 -40.76 10.77 55.69
C GLN A 8 -39.46 11.37 55.13
N LYS A 9 -38.51 11.72 56.00
CA LYS A 9 -37.19 12.19 55.58
C LYS A 9 -36.37 11.08 54.91
N SER A 10 -36.43 9.85 55.42
CA SER A 10 -35.73 8.70 54.83
C SER A 10 -36.32 8.29 53.47
N VAL A 11 -37.64 8.34 53.31
CA VAL A 11 -38.30 8.03 52.03
C VAL A 11 -37.96 9.07 50.96
N ILE A 12 -37.92 10.36 51.33
CA ILE A 12 -37.50 11.43 50.40
C ILE A 12 -36.03 11.26 50.00
N ALA A 13 -35.14 10.93 50.94
CA ALA A 13 -33.73 10.69 50.63
C ALA A 13 -33.53 9.50 49.67
N LEU A 14 -34.27 8.41 49.86
CA LEU A 14 -34.27 7.23 48.97
C LEU A 14 -34.85 7.52 47.58
N LEU A 15 -35.90 8.36 47.49
CA LEU A 15 -36.46 8.78 46.21
C LEU A 15 -35.51 9.70 45.44
N THR A 16 -34.80 10.60 46.13
CA THR A 16 -33.83 11.49 45.48
C THR A 16 -32.59 10.76 44.96
N THR A 17 -32.14 9.69 45.63
CA THR A 17 -31.01 8.89 45.15
C THR A 17 -31.38 8.01 43.96
N MET A 18 -32.60 7.45 43.93
CA MET A 18 -33.07 6.66 42.77
C MET A 18 -33.24 7.49 41.50
N VAL A 19 -33.71 8.74 41.60
CA VAL A 19 -33.82 9.65 40.44
C VAL A 19 -32.44 10.06 39.92
N GLY A 20 -31.46 10.32 40.80
CA GLY A 20 -30.09 10.66 40.40
C GLY A 20 -29.38 9.54 39.63
N VAL A 21 -29.50 8.29 40.10
CA VAL A 21 -28.90 7.11 39.43
C VAL A 21 -29.57 6.83 38.08
N GLY A 22 -30.89 7.01 37.98
CA GLY A 22 -31.63 6.84 36.73
C GLY A 22 -31.21 7.83 35.65
N ILE A 23 -31.03 9.11 36.02
CA ILE A 23 -30.57 10.14 35.08
C ILE A 23 -29.13 9.83 34.62
N THR A 24 -28.20 9.53 35.53
CA THR A 24 -26.82 9.17 35.13
C THR A 24 -26.75 7.92 34.26
N SER A 25 -27.59 6.91 34.52
CA SER A 25 -27.65 5.68 33.70
C SER A 25 -28.20 5.96 32.29
N THR A 26 -29.24 6.80 32.16
CA THR A 26 -29.71 7.22 30.83
C THR A 26 -28.68 8.06 30.07
N TYR A 27 -27.92 8.94 30.73
CA TYR A 27 -26.86 9.69 30.06
C TYR A 27 -25.69 8.81 29.61
N LEU A 28 -25.22 7.90 30.47
CA LEU A 28 -24.16 6.93 30.14
C LEU A 28 -24.55 6.03 28.95
N THR A 29 -25.79 5.51 28.96
CA THR A 29 -26.29 4.70 27.83
C THR A 29 -26.42 5.50 26.53
N THR A 30 -26.80 6.78 26.58
CA THR A 30 -26.87 7.61 25.37
C THR A 30 -25.51 7.97 24.79
N SER A 31 -24.47 8.17 25.61
CA SER A 31 -23.11 8.42 25.10
C SER A 31 -22.51 7.16 24.48
N GLU A 32 -22.69 6.00 25.13
CA GLU A 32 -22.25 4.70 24.60
C GLU A 32 -23.01 4.33 23.30
N LEU A 33 -24.30 4.64 23.21
CA LEU A 33 -25.09 4.49 21.97
C LEU A 33 -24.60 5.40 20.84
N LYS A 34 -24.10 6.60 21.15
CA LYS A 34 -23.57 7.53 20.14
C LYS A 34 -22.22 7.07 19.60
N GLU A 35 -21.35 6.54 20.46
CA GLU A 35 -20.06 5.98 20.05
C GLU A 35 -20.22 4.67 19.26
N THR A 36 -21.10 3.77 19.70
CA THR A 36 -21.39 2.53 18.96
C THR A 36 -22.04 2.78 17.59
N ASN A 37 -22.94 3.76 17.47
CA ASN A 37 -23.50 4.15 16.16
C ASN A 37 -22.45 4.79 15.23
N ALA A 38 -21.49 5.56 15.77
CA ALA A 38 -20.39 6.11 14.98
C ALA A 38 -19.44 5.00 14.48
N LEU A 39 -19.15 4.01 15.33
CA LEU A 39 -18.37 2.82 14.96
C LEU A 39 -19.10 1.98 13.91
N LEU A 40 -20.41 1.73 14.06
CA LEU A 40 -21.22 1.03 13.06
C LEU A 40 -21.28 1.76 11.71
N ALA A 41 -21.41 3.09 11.71
CA ALA A 41 -21.38 3.89 10.48
C ALA A 41 -20.03 3.82 9.77
N SER A 42 -18.92 3.79 10.52
CA SER A 42 -17.58 3.60 9.97
C SER A 42 -17.39 2.19 9.38
N SER A 43 -17.90 1.15 10.04
CA SER A 43 -17.85 -0.22 9.55
C SER A 43 -18.67 -0.44 8.27
N ILE A 44 -19.84 0.20 8.16
CA ILE A 44 -20.67 0.14 6.95
C ILE A 44 -19.99 0.86 5.77
N THR A 45 -19.30 1.98 6.04
CA THR A 45 -18.54 2.72 5.03
C THR A 45 -17.37 1.88 4.51
N ILE A 46 -16.62 1.22 5.40
CA ILE A 46 -15.53 0.31 5.04
C ILE A 46 -16.05 -0.91 4.27
N GLN A 47 -17.15 -1.54 4.71
CA GLN A 47 -17.74 -2.67 3.99
C GLN A 47 -18.24 -2.30 2.59
N ASN A 48 -18.81 -1.10 2.42
CA ASN A 48 -19.23 -0.62 1.11
C ASN A 48 -18.04 -0.27 0.21
N HIS A 49 -16.94 0.24 0.78
CA HIS A 49 -15.71 0.48 0.02
C HIS A 49 -15.07 -0.83 -0.47
N ILE A 50 -14.97 -1.84 0.40
CA ILE A 50 -14.49 -3.20 0.06
C ILE A 50 -15.39 -3.84 -1.01
N LYS A 51 -16.72 -3.70 -0.91
CA LYS A 51 -17.65 -4.20 -1.94
C LYS A 51 -17.43 -3.53 -3.29
N THR A 52 -17.19 -2.22 -3.31
CA THR A 52 -16.99 -1.44 -4.54
C THR A 52 -15.65 -1.80 -5.21
N GLU A 53 -14.58 -1.99 -4.43
CA GLU A 53 -13.29 -2.44 -4.96
C GLU A 53 -13.32 -3.90 -5.43
N SER A 54 -14.00 -4.78 -4.70
CA SER A 54 -14.15 -6.18 -5.11
C SER A 54 -14.96 -6.36 -6.40
N ALA A 55 -15.92 -5.47 -6.68
CA ALA A 55 -16.70 -5.49 -7.91
C ALA A 55 -15.85 -5.13 -9.14
N GLY A 56 -14.99 -4.10 -9.03
CA GLY A 56 -14.05 -3.74 -10.10
C GLY A 56 -12.97 -4.80 -10.32
N VAL A 57 -12.47 -5.42 -9.25
CA VAL A 57 -11.55 -6.55 -9.30
C VAL A 57 -12.17 -7.76 -10.01
N ASN A 58 -13.40 -8.13 -9.65
CA ASN A 58 -14.07 -9.31 -10.22
C ASN A 58 -14.37 -9.11 -11.71
N GLN A 59 -14.69 -7.89 -12.14
CA GLN A 59 -14.89 -7.55 -13.54
C GLN A 59 -13.58 -7.71 -14.34
N SER A 60 -12.47 -7.20 -13.83
CA SER A 60 -11.15 -7.35 -14.47
C SER A 60 -10.65 -8.80 -14.46
N LEU A 61 -10.94 -9.58 -13.42
CA LEU A 61 -10.57 -11.02 -13.37
C LEU A 61 -11.42 -11.88 -14.32
N SER A 62 -12.71 -11.56 -14.47
CA SER A 62 -13.58 -12.29 -15.42
C SER A 62 -13.09 -12.14 -16.86
N LYS A 63 -12.50 -10.99 -17.19
CA LYS A 63 -11.86 -10.73 -18.48
C LYS A 63 -10.62 -11.60 -18.69
N ILE A 64 -9.78 -11.77 -17.67
CA ILE A 64 -8.61 -12.67 -17.72
C ILE A 64 -9.04 -14.13 -17.91
N LEU A 65 -10.15 -14.55 -17.29
CA LEU A 65 -10.69 -15.91 -17.42
C LEU A 65 -11.35 -16.18 -18.78
N SER A 66 -11.98 -15.17 -19.40
CA SER A 66 -12.68 -15.32 -20.69
C SER A 66 -11.78 -15.25 -21.91
N LEU A 67 -10.52 -14.81 -21.78
CA LEU A 67 -9.58 -14.64 -22.91
C LEU A 67 -9.03 -15.95 -23.50
N SER A 68 -9.56 -17.11 -23.12
CA SER A 68 -9.30 -18.39 -23.81
C SER A 68 -10.16 -18.58 -25.05
N GLU A 69 -11.31 -17.91 -25.19
CA GLU A 69 -12.22 -18.13 -26.32
C GLU A 69 -12.92 -16.83 -26.71
N ASN A 70 -12.72 -16.42 -27.96
CA ASN A 70 -13.42 -15.38 -28.73
C ASN A 70 -12.77 -13.99 -28.82
N THR A 71 -12.23 -13.74 -30.00
CA THR A 71 -11.86 -12.45 -30.59
C THR A 71 -13.07 -11.79 -31.25
N GLU A 72 -13.44 -10.60 -30.79
CA GLU A 72 -14.28 -9.64 -31.53
C GLU A 72 -13.65 -8.23 -31.50
N PRO A 73 -13.99 -7.35 -32.48
CA PRO A 73 -13.09 -6.31 -32.98
C PRO A 73 -13.14 -5.00 -32.19
N VAL A 74 -11.98 -4.38 -32.03
CA VAL A 74 -11.77 -3.09 -31.34
C VAL A 74 -12.09 -1.92 -32.28
N GLN A 75 -13.05 -1.07 -31.89
CA GLN A 75 -13.28 0.26 -32.47
C GLN A 75 -12.28 1.31 -31.92
N GLN A 76 -12.01 2.30 -32.76
CA GLN A 76 -10.88 3.25 -32.82
C GLN A 76 -10.90 4.39 -31.77
N PRO A 77 -9.87 5.26 -31.73
CA PRO A 77 -8.91 5.43 -30.63
C PRO A 77 -9.27 6.60 -29.69
N GLU A 78 -9.35 6.32 -28.39
CA GLU A 78 -9.22 7.36 -27.36
C GLU A 78 -7.75 7.80 -27.33
N ALA A 79 -7.50 9.11 -27.31
CA ALA A 79 -6.15 9.68 -27.35
C ALA A 79 -5.33 9.10 -26.19
N GLN A 80 -4.35 8.24 -26.52
CA GLN A 80 -3.40 7.74 -25.53
C GLN A 80 -2.70 8.94 -24.88
N PRO A 81 -2.59 9.00 -23.55
CA PRO A 81 -1.68 9.91 -22.90
C PRO A 81 -0.31 9.80 -23.58
N GLU A 82 0.24 10.94 -24.00
CA GLU A 82 1.60 11.01 -24.55
C GLU A 82 2.52 10.36 -23.51
N GLU A 83 3.29 9.34 -23.93
CA GLU A 83 4.10 8.60 -22.97
C GLU A 83 5.13 9.54 -22.34
N PRO A 84 5.32 9.49 -21.01
CA PRO A 84 6.34 10.28 -20.34
C PRO A 84 7.70 10.07 -21.03
N ASP A 85 8.43 11.14 -21.29
CA ASP A 85 9.78 11.12 -21.89
C ASP A 85 10.81 10.62 -20.86
N LEU A 86 10.71 9.34 -20.51
CA LEU A 86 11.66 8.64 -19.64
C LEU A 86 12.68 7.86 -20.46
N ASN A 87 13.93 7.88 -20.01
CA ASN A 87 15.00 7.13 -20.64
C ASN A 87 14.97 5.64 -20.22
N LEU A 88 14.05 4.87 -20.80
CA LEU A 88 13.79 3.47 -20.44
C LEU A 88 14.99 2.52 -20.63
N SER A 89 16.04 2.96 -21.32
CA SER A 89 17.31 2.22 -21.41
C SER A 89 18.04 2.13 -20.06
N GLN A 90 17.73 3.02 -19.11
CA GLN A 90 18.37 3.09 -17.80
C GLN A 90 17.82 2.08 -16.80
N VAL A 91 16.67 1.46 -17.05
CA VAL A 91 16.05 0.50 -16.14
C VAL A 91 16.96 -0.73 -15.99
N GLN A 92 17.45 -0.98 -14.76
CA GLN A 92 18.31 -2.12 -14.47
C GLN A 92 17.55 -3.18 -13.66
N LEU A 93 17.54 -4.40 -14.19
CA LEU A 93 17.00 -5.59 -13.54
C LEU A 93 18.14 -6.46 -13.02
N ASP A 94 18.78 -6.02 -11.95
CA ASP A 94 19.81 -6.85 -11.30
C ASP A 94 19.19 -7.97 -10.45
N SER A 95 19.99 -9.00 -10.16
CA SER A 95 19.57 -10.14 -9.33
C SER A 95 19.31 -9.78 -7.87
N ASN A 96 19.73 -8.58 -7.44
CA ASN A 96 19.63 -8.15 -6.04
C ASN A 96 18.44 -7.21 -5.82
N THR A 97 17.69 -6.89 -6.88
CA THR A 97 16.50 -6.04 -6.81
C THR A 97 15.41 -6.81 -6.07
N LEU A 98 14.93 -6.23 -4.98
CA LEU A 98 13.87 -6.80 -4.16
C LEU A 98 12.66 -7.10 -5.05
N THR A 99 12.31 -8.37 -5.14
CA THR A 99 11.23 -8.88 -6.00
C THR A 99 10.15 -9.57 -5.16
N TYR A 100 8.90 -9.18 -5.39
CA TYR A 100 7.70 -9.83 -4.87
C TYR A 100 7.07 -10.68 -5.98
N GLY A 101 6.72 -11.92 -5.66
CA GLY A 101 6.23 -12.90 -6.62
C GLY A 101 7.35 -13.68 -7.34
N ASN A 102 7.02 -14.28 -8.49
CA ASN A 102 7.94 -15.15 -9.22
C ASN A 102 9.07 -14.35 -9.88
N GLU A 103 10.33 -14.59 -9.50
CA GLU A 103 11.50 -13.92 -10.11
C GLU A 103 11.58 -14.10 -11.64
N ASN A 104 11.03 -15.21 -12.15
CA ASN A 104 11.00 -15.55 -13.58
C ASN A 104 9.66 -15.17 -14.26
N ALA A 105 8.87 -14.29 -13.65
CA ALA A 105 7.65 -13.78 -14.24
C ALA A 105 7.91 -13.20 -15.64
N ARG A 106 6.94 -13.31 -16.54
CA ARG A 106 7.06 -12.72 -17.88
C ARG A 106 7.09 -11.19 -17.80
N PHE A 107 6.30 -10.59 -16.92
CA PHE A 107 6.22 -9.15 -16.76
C PHE A 107 6.78 -8.72 -15.41
N SER A 108 7.61 -7.68 -15.41
CA SER A 108 8.06 -7.02 -14.19
C SER A 108 7.42 -5.64 -14.06
N LEU A 109 6.85 -5.35 -12.90
CA LEU A 109 6.46 -4.00 -12.50
C LEU A 109 7.64 -3.38 -11.75
N VAL A 110 8.55 -2.69 -12.44
CA VAL A 110 9.68 -1.99 -11.78
C VAL A 110 9.17 -0.65 -11.26
N THR A 111 8.99 -0.54 -9.96
CA THR A 111 8.35 0.64 -9.36
C THR A 111 9.35 1.43 -8.53
N TYR A 112 9.53 2.69 -8.91
CA TYR A 112 10.30 3.69 -8.18
C TYR A 112 9.41 4.33 -7.11
N MET A 113 9.78 4.10 -5.86
CA MET A 113 8.95 4.37 -4.69
C MET A 113 9.70 5.21 -3.65
N ASP A 114 8.94 6.01 -2.89
CA ASP A 114 9.44 6.83 -1.80
C ASP A 114 8.60 6.58 -0.54
N PHE A 115 9.25 6.22 0.57
CA PHE A 115 8.59 5.94 1.85
C PHE A 115 8.00 7.18 2.55
N GLN A 116 8.29 8.39 2.08
CA GLN A 116 7.64 9.63 2.50
C GLN A 116 6.50 10.07 1.57
N CYS A 117 6.34 9.44 0.41
CA CYS A 117 5.33 9.85 -0.55
C CYS A 117 3.95 9.27 -0.19
N PRO A 118 2.93 10.12 0.05
CA PRO A 118 1.58 9.64 0.36
C PRO A 118 0.92 8.92 -0.82
N TYR A 119 1.31 9.24 -2.06
CA TYR A 119 0.85 8.52 -3.25
C TYR A 119 1.45 7.12 -3.31
N CYS A 120 2.72 6.94 -2.94
CA CYS A 120 3.34 5.62 -2.84
C CYS A 120 2.69 4.77 -1.76
N GLN A 121 2.38 5.35 -0.60
CA GLN A 121 1.68 4.64 0.48
C GLN A 121 0.35 4.08 -0.01
N ARG A 122 -0.50 4.92 -0.63
CA ARG A 122 -1.78 4.47 -1.21
C ARG A 122 -1.60 3.45 -2.33
N PHE A 123 -0.53 3.58 -3.12
CA PHE A 123 -0.28 2.74 -4.27
C PHE A 123 0.22 1.34 -3.91
N ALA A 124 0.86 1.14 -2.76
CA ALA A 124 1.58 -0.10 -2.41
C ALA A 124 0.73 -1.38 -2.56
N SER A 125 -0.57 -1.32 -2.27
CA SER A 125 -1.48 -2.47 -2.40
C SER A 125 -1.81 -2.85 -3.85
N THR A 126 -1.65 -1.91 -4.81
CA THR A 126 -1.98 -2.13 -6.23
C THR A 126 -1.06 -3.15 -6.91
N PRO A 127 0.28 -2.98 -6.92
CA PRO A 127 1.17 -3.97 -7.52
C PRO A 127 1.17 -5.29 -6.72
N GLU A 128 1.08 -5.26 -5.39
CA GLU A 128 0.94 -6.46 -4.54
C GLU A 128 -0.29 -7.28 -4.96
N THR A 129 -1.47 -6.66 -5.00
CA THR A 129 -2.72 -7.30 -5.41
C THR A 129 -2.68 -7.83 -6.84
N LEU A 130 -2.03 -7.11 -7.76
CA LEU A 130 -1.89 -7.53 -9.15
C LEU A 130 -1.02 -8.79 -9.25
N VAL A 131 0.11 -8.83 -8.52
CA VAL A 131 0.98 -10.02 -8.48
C VAL A 131 0.24 -11.21 -7.88
N ASP A 132 -0.48 -11.03 -6.77
CA ASP A 132 -1.21 -12.11 -6.10
C ASP A 132 -2.33 -12.70 -6.97
N LYS A 133 -2.99 -11.85 -7.76
CA LYS A 133 -4.09 -12.26 -8.66
C LYS A 133 -3.60 -12.73 -10.03
N ALA A 134 -2.36 -12.43 -10.41
CA ALA A 134 -1.77 -12.87 -11.67
C ALA A 134 -1.47 -14.37 -11.61
N ASN A 135 -2.42 -15.18 -12.13
CA ASN A 135 -2.27 -16.64 -12.23
C ASN A 135 -0.90 -17.05 -12.82
N GLY A 136 -0.30 -18.09 -12.22
CA GLY A 136 0.90 -18.75 -12.76
C GLY A 136 2.20 -17.94 -12.65
N GLY A 137 2.23 -16.86 -11.85
CA GLY A 137 3.42 -16.04 -11.70
C GLY A 137 3.74 -15.23 -12.96
N LEU A 138 2.70 -14.77 -13.68
CA LEU A 138 2.84 -13.99 -14.91
C LEU A 138 3.51 -12.62 -14.66
N VAL A 139 3.27 -12.04 -13.49
CA VAL A 139 3.72 -10.70 -13.08
C VAL A 139 4.52 -10.81 -11.79
N ASN A 140 5.61 -10.06 -11.68
CA ASN A 140 6.29 -9.78 -10.42
C ASN A 140 6.36 -8.27 -10.17
N TRP A 141 6.58 -7.90 -8.92
CA TRP A 141 6.79 -6.51 -8.52
C TRP A 141 8.23 -6.34 -8.06
N LYS A 142 8.94 -5.38 -8.66
CA LYS A 142 10.32 -5.04 -8.33
C LYS A 142 10.36 -3.65 -7.71
N TRP A 143 10.91 -3.55 -6.51
CA TRP A 143 11.03 -2.30 -5.78
C TRP A 143 12.33 -1.57 -6.13
N LYS A 144 12.25 -0.26 -6.38
CA LYS A 144 13.37 0.65 -6.55
C LYS A 144 13.21 1.87 -5.64
N ASN A 145 14.24 2.21 -4.87
CA ASN A 145 14.19 3.35 -3.97
C ASN A 145 14.40 4.66 -4.74
N SER A 146 13.42 5.56 -4.69
CA SER A 146 13.52 6.91 -5.25
C SER A 146 13.13 7.99 -4.22
N PRO A 147 13.95 8.20 -3.17
CA PRO A 147 13.81 9.36 -2.29
C PRO A 147 13.80 10.67 -3.08
N LEU A 148 12.67 11.37 -3.02
CA LEU A 148 12.53 12.66 -3.68
C LEU A 148 13.25 13.75 -2.88
N PRO A 149 13.93 14.72 -3.51
CA PRO A 149 14.74 15.72 -2.81
C PRO A 149 13.98 16.52 -1.74
N PHE A 150 12.66 16.74 -1.93
CA PHE A 150 11.81 17.48 -1.00
C PHE A 150 11.29 16.63 0.18
N HIS A 151 11.58 15.33 0.20
CA HIS A 151 11.29 14.43 1.32
C HIS A 151 12.53 14.07 2.16
N GLU A 152 13.70 14.59 1.78
CA GLU A 152 14.94 14.35 2.51
C GLU A 152 14.97 15.14 3.84
N PRO A 153 15.62 14.60 4.89
CA PRO A 153 16.37 13.34 4.93
C PRO A 153 15.53 12.08 5.21
N ASN A 154 14.27 12.24 5.62
CA ASN A 154 13.44 11.13 6.10
C ASN A 154 13.25 10.03 5.06
N ALA A 155 13.11 10.38 3.78
CA ALA A 155 12.96 9.41 2.70
C ALA A 155 14.18 8.47 2.59
N THR A 156 15.40 9.02 2.66
CA THR A 156 16.63 8.23 2.71
C THR A 156 16.70 7.38 3.98
N ASP A 157 16.42 7.97 5.14
CA ASP A 157 16.48 7.25 6.43
C ASP A 157 15.52 6.04 6.44
N TYR A 158 14.31 6.19 5.90
CA TYR A 158 13.32 5.13 5.87
C TYR A 158 13.67 4.05 4.85
N ALA A 159 14.21 4.43 3.69
CA ALA A 159 14.74 3.48 2.73
C ALA A 159 15.87 2.63 3.31
N VAL A 160 16.81 3.23 4.06
CA VAL A 160 17.89 2.49 4.74
C VAL A 160 17.32 1.53 5.79
N LYS A 161 16.38 1.98 6.62
CA LYS A 161 15.70 1.12 7.61
C LYS A 161 15.05 -0.10 6.95
N MET A 162 14.42 0.09 5.80
CA MET A 162 13.72 -0.94 5.03
C MET A 162 14.67 -1.92 4.35
N LEU A 163 15.75 -1.43 3.75
CA LEU A 163 16.79 -2.27 3.18
C LEU A 163 17.44 -3.15 4.25
N CYS A 164 17.68 -2.60 5.45
CA CYS A 164 18.27 -3.36 6.56
C CYS A 164 17.33 -4.41 7.17
N ALA A 165 16.03 -4.15 7.18
CA ALA A 165 15.05 -5.16 7.57
C ALA A 165 14.99 -6.30 6.54
N GLY A 166 14.95 -5.94 5.24
CA GLY A 166 14.96 -6.89 4.14
C GLY A 166 16.25 -7.72 4.03
N ALA A 167 17.40 -7.15 4.40
CA ALA A 167 18.68 -7.86 4.38
C ALA A 167 18.76 -9.04 5.36
N GLN A 168 17.97 -9.02 6.44
CA GLN A 168 17.88 -10.15 7.36
C GLN A 168 16.82 -11.17 6.93
N ASN A 169 15.70 -10.66 6.41
CA ASN A 169 14.63 -11.49 5.88
C ASN A 169 13.86 -10.71 4.80
N THR A 170 13.93 -11.16 3.55
CA THR A 170 13.23 -10.53 2.43
C THR A 170 11.71 -10.49 2.65
N ASP A 171 11.14 -11.47 3.36
CA ASP A 171 9.71 -11.48 3.67
C ASP A 171 9.31 -10.31 4.58
N ASN A 172 10.21 -9.87 5.47
CA ASN A 172 9.97 -8.68 6.30
C ASN A 172 9.84 -7.43 5.43
N HIS A 173 10.58 -7.31 4.33
CA HIS A 173 10.45 -6.16 3.44
C HIS A 173 9.02 -6.02 2.91
N TRP A 174 8.46 -7.10 2.37
CA TRP A 174 7.11 -7.12 1.81
C TRP A 174 6.02 -6.98 2.88
N LYS A 175 6.19 -7.65 4.01
CA LYS A 175 5.29 -7.49 5.16
C LYS A 175 5.23 -6.03 5.64
N ILE A 176 6.38 -5.37 5.77
CA ILE A 176 6.43 -3.97 6.19
C ILE A 176 5.78 -3.06 5.14
N ILE A 177 6.03 -3.28 3.85
CA ILE A 177 5.38 -2.52 2.77
C ILE A 177 3.86 -2.67 2.81
N SER A 178 3.37 -3.89 3.00
CA SER A 178 1.93 -4.18 3.11
C SER A 178 1.31 -3.44 4.30
N MET A 179 1.94 -3.54 5.48
CA MET A 179 1.52 -2.79 6.67
C MET A 179 1.57 -1.27 6.45
N TRP A 180 2.59 -0.77 5.75
CA TRP A 180 2.73 0.66 5.47
C TRP A 180 1.61 1.16 4.54
N GLY A 181 1.30 0.40 3.48
CA GLY A 181 0.19 0.69 2.58
C GLY A 181 -1.18 0.67 3.27
N ASN A 182 -1.33 -0.19 4.29
CA ASN A 182 -2.53 -0.28 5.10
C ASN A 182 -2.57 0.72 6.28
N HIS A 183 -1.59 1.63 6.38
CA HIS A 183 -1.46 2.60 7.49
C HIS A 183 -1.32 1.95 8.88
N GLU A 184 -0.81 0.72 8.94
CA GLU A 184 -0.61 -0.03 10.19
C GLU A 184 0.77 0.23 10.83
N ILE A 185 1.67 0.90 10.09
CA ILE A 185 3.01 1.26 10.55
C ILE A 185 3.36 2.68 10.11
N ASP A 186 4.00 3.42 11.02
CA ASP A 186 4.63 4.72 10.77
C ASP A 186 6.15 4.60 10.98
N PHE A 187 6.93 4.78 9.92
CA PHE A 187 8.40 4.68 9.95
C PHE A 187 9.08 5.72 10.84
N ALA A 188 8.39 6.82 11.17
CA ALA A 188 8.90 7.82 12.11
C ALA A 188 8.99 7.26 13.53
N THR A 189 8.07 6.38 13.92
CA THR A 189 7.92 5.89 15.30
C THR A 189 8.09 4.39 15.46
N ALA A 190 8.10 3.63 14.37
CA ALA A 190 8.14 2.17 14.41
C ALA A 190 9.45 1.63 15.01
N ASP A 191 9.32 0.71 15.96
CA ASP A 191 10.41 -0.16 16.41
C ASP A 191 10.53 -1.35 15.46
N MET A 192 11.30 -1.16 14.39
CA MET A 192 11.51 -2.18 13.37
C MET A 192 12.10 -3.48 13.94
N VAL A 193 12.95 -3.38 14.97
CA VAL A 193 13.58 -4.56 15.58
C VAL A 193 12.53 -5.38 16.33
N GLY A 194 11.76 -4.73 17.20
CA GLY A 194 10.74 -5.40 17.99
C GLY A 194 9.57 -5.93 17.15
N MET A 195 9.09 -5.16 16.18
CA MET A 195 7.92 -5.51 15.37
C MET A 195 8.16 -6.66 14.40
N PHE A 196 9.39 -6.84 13.93
CA PHE A 196 9.75 -7.81 12.88
C PHE A 196 10.79 -8.84 13.34
N GLU A 197 11.00 -8.95 14.65
CA GLU A 197 11.89 -9.93 15.29
C GLU A 197 13.30 -9.94 14.66
N LEU A 198 13.82 -8.75 14.34
CA LEU A 198 15.13 -8.60 13.72
C LEU A 198 16.24 -8.82 14.75
N ASP A 199 17.41 -9.31 14.32
CA ASP A 199 18.60 -9.27 15.15
C ASP A 199 19.05 -7.80 15.34
N PRO A 200 19.08 -7.29 16.58
CA PRO A 200 19.37 -5.89 16.85
C PRO A 200 20.80 -5.50 16.49
N VAL A 201 21.77 -6.43 16.61
CA VAL A 201 23.18 -6.14 16.32
C VAL A 201 23.39 -6.04 14.81
N ALA A 202 22.85 -7.00 14.05
CA ALA A 202 22.89 -7.01 12.60
C ALA A 202 22.15 -5.81 12.01
N TYR A 203 20.97 -5.46 12.56
CA TYR A 203 20.20 -4.31 12.11
C TYR A 203 20.97 -3.00 12.32
N ASN A 204 21.44 -2.75 13.55
CA ASN A 204 22.19 -1.53 13.88
C ASN A 204 23.53 -1.43 13.14
N THR A 205 24.14 -2.58 12.81
CA THR A 205 25.33 -2.63 11.97
C THR A 205 24.98 -2.23 10.54
N CYS A 206 23.95 -2.85 9.96
CA CYS A 206 23.49 -2.56 8.60
C CYS A 206 23.17 -1.07 8.40
N LEU A 207 22.49 -0.43 9.35
CA LEU A 207 22.17 1.01 9.28
C LEU A 207 23.41 1.91 9.06
N LYS A 208 24.61 1.41 9.40
CA LYS A 208 25.87 2.14 9.32
C LYS A 208 26.78 1.67 8.18
N THR A 209 26.48 0.55 7.53
CA THR A 209 27.35 0.00 6.48
C THR A 209 27.26 0.82 5.21
N ASP A 210 28.35 0.85 4.44
CA ASP A 210 28.35 1.49 3.14
C ASP A 210 27.62 0.65 2.09
N SER A 211 27.47 -0.66 2.31
CA SER A 211 26.74 -1.53 1.39
C SER A 211 25.28 -1.12 1.21
N VAL A 212 24.58 -0.77 2.30
CA VAL A 212 23.17 -0.33 2.19
C VAL A 212 23.05 1.02 1.51
N LYS A 213 24.00 1.93 1.77
CA LYS A 213 24.06 3.23 1.09
C LYS A 213 24.33 3.07 -0.39
N LEU A 214 25.23 2.17 -0.78
CA LEU A 214 25.53 1.89 -2.19
C LEU A 214 24.31 1.34 -2.94
N THR A 215 23.52 0.46 -2.32
CA THR A 215 22.26 -0.02 -2.90
C THR A 215 21.28 1.14 -3.11
N LEU A 216 21.10 1.98 -2.10
CA LEU A 216 20.22 3.14 -2.18
C LEU A 216 20.69 4.17 -3.22
N ASP A 217 21.98 4.49 -3.23
CA ASP A 217 22.58 5.45 -4.16
C ASP A 217 22.50 4.95 -5.60
N LYS A 218 22.62 3.64 -5.82
CA LYS A 218 22.40 3.02 -7.13
C LYS A 218 20.96 3.25 -7.60
N ASP A 219 19.96 2.95 -6.77
CA ASP A 219 18.56 3.17 -7.13
C ASP A 219 18.26 4.66 -7.37
N LYS A 220 18.80 5.57 -6.53
CA LYS A 220 18.69 7.03 -6.71
C LYS A 220 19.30 7.49 -8.03
N ALA A 221 20.49 6.99 -8.37
CA ALA A 221 21.16 7.32 -9.62
C ALA A 221 20.38 6.82 -10.84
N GLU A 222 19.89 5.58 -10.78
CA GLU A 222 19.05 4.99 -11.83
C GLU A 222 17.76 5.79 -12.02
N SER A 223 17.05 6.11 -10.93
CA SER A 223 15.82 6.89 -10.96
C SER A 223 16.02 8.28 -11.58
N ARG A 224 17.11 8.97 -11.23
CA ARG A 224 17.47 10.27 -11.83
C ARG A 224 17.84 10.13 -13.30
N ALA A 225 18.61 9.13 -13.68
CA ALA A 225 19.02 8.90 -15.07
C ALA A 225 17.83 8.51 -15.98
N LEU A 226 16.84 7.80 -15.42
CA LEU A 226 15.58 7.48 -16.08
C LEU A 226 14.72 8.75 -16.30
N GLY A 227 14.88 9.78 -15.48
CA GLY A 227 14.09 11.02 -15.55
C GLY A 227 12.87 11.04 -14.61
N VAL A 228 12.82 10.15 -13.61
CA VAL A 228 11.70 10.09 -12.65
C VAL A 228 11.64 11.41 -11.87
N SER A 229 10.52 12.12 -12.04
CA SER A 229 10.28 13.42 -11.40
C SER A 229 9.22 13.38 -10.29
N GLY A 230 8.50 12.26 -10.17
CA GLY A 230 7.53 11.99 -9.13
C GLY A 230 7.44 10.50 -8.81
N THR A 231 6.84 10.16 -7.67
CA THR A 231 6.62 8.77 -7.26
C THR A 231 5.15 8.55 -6.86
N PRO A 232 4.58 7.35 -7.09
CA PRO A 232 5.23 6.20 -7.73
C PRO A 232 5.39 6.40 -9.25
N THR A 233 6.44 5.83 -9.82
CA THR A 233 6.56 5.63 -11.27
C THR A 233 6.85 4.17 -11.52
N THR A 234 6.06 3.52 -12.37
CA THR A 234 6.21 2.11 -12.71
C THR A 234 6.62 1.95 -14.16
N VAL A 235 7.70 1.22 -14.40
CA VAL A 235 8.06 0.70 -15.71
C VAL A 235 7.61 -0.76 -15.79
N ILE A 236 6.69 -1.04 -16.70
CA ILE A 236 6.28 -2.40 -17.05
C ILE A 236 7.27 -2.94 -18.08
N VAL A 237 7.96 -4.03 -17.73
CA VAL A 237 8.93 -4.69 -18.60
C VAL A 237 8.38 -6.05 -19.03
N ASP A 238 8.28 -6.32 -20.34
CA ASP A 238 8.12 -7.69 -20.84
C ASP A 238 9.49 -8.34 -20.90
N ASN A 239 9.80 -9.20 -19.93
CA ASN A 239 11.09 -9.87 -19.80
C ASN A 239 11.37 -10.83 -20.98
N LYS A 240 10.35 -11.20 -21.76
CA LYS A 240 10.50 -12.03 -22.97
C LYS A 240 10.96 -11.21 -24.18
N THR A 241 10.43 -10.00 -24.36
CA THR A 241 10.68 -9.19 -25.56
C THR A 241 11.64 -8.02 -25.34
N GLY A 242 11.83 -7.62 -24.07
CA GLY A 242 12.57 -6.42 -23.68
C GLY A 242 11.78 -5.11 -23.85
N GLU A 243 10.53 -5.18 -24.34
CA GLU A 243 9.65 -4.03 -24.47
C GLU A 243 9.34 -3.45 -23.08
N LYS A 244 9.33 -2.11 -23.00
CA LYS A 244 9.06 -1.37 -21.76
C LYS A 244 7.97 -0.34 -22.01
N ARG A 245 7.09 -0.16 -21.02
CA ARG A 245 6.05 0.89 -21.00
C ARG A 245 6.06 1.57 -19.64
N VAL A 246 5.71 2.85 -19.60
CA VAL A 246 5.72 3.66 -18.37
C VAL A 246 4.30 3.96 -17.94
N ILE A 247 4.07 3.90 -16.63
CA ILE A 247 2.90 4.45 -15.97
C ILE A 247 3.39 5.31 -14.80
N GLU A 248 3.08 6.61 -14.84
CA GLU A 248 3.39 7.53 -13.75
C GLU A 248 2.18 7.71 -12.82
N GLY A 249 2.46 7.78 -11.52
CA GLY A 249 1.48 8.06 -10.48
C GLY A 249 0.77 6.83 -9.92
N ALA A 250 0.06 7.06 -8.82
CA ALA A 250 -0.77 6.07 -8.15
C ALA A 250 -2.10 5.88 -8.89
N VAL A 251 -2.05 5.19 -10.03
CA VAL A 251 -3.21 4.91 -10.89
C VAL A 251 -3.87 3.56 -10.54
N PRO A 252 -5.12 3.32 -10.97
CA PRO A 252 -5.80 2.07 -10.65
C PRO A 252 -5.19 0.86 -11.38
N MET A 253 -5.44 -0.33 -10.84
CA MET A 253 -4.87 -1.60 -11.32
C MET A 253 -5.20 -1.93 -12.78
N ASP A 254 -6.36 -1.48 -13.28
CA ASP A 254 -6.82 -1.72 -14.65
C ASP A 254 -5.89 -1.12 -15.71
N MET A 255 -5.25 0.01 -15.43
CA MET A 255 -4.24 0.61 -16.31
C MET A 255 -3.05 -0.33 -16.53
N PHE A 256 -2.59 -1.01 -15.49
CA PHE A 256 -1.52 -2.01 -15.58
C PHE A 256 -1.96 -3.24 -16.37
N VAL A 257 -3.16 -3.75 -16.07
CA VAL A 257 -3.73 -4.92 -16.76
C VAL A 257 -3.88 -4.65 -18.25
N ASN A 258 -4.50 -3.52 -18.62
CA ASN A 258 -4.71 -3.14 -20.01
C ASN A 258 -3.38 -2.94 -20.76
N THR A 259 -2.36 -2.37 -20.08
CA THR A 259 -1.03 -2.19 -20.68
C THR A 259 -0.34 -3.54 -20.93
N ILE A 260 -0.38 -4.46 -19.97
CA ILE A 260 0.15 -5.81 -20.11
C ILE A 260 -0.58 -6.57 -21.23
N GLU A 261 -1.92 -6.51 -21.28
CA GLU A 261 -2.73 -7.11 -22.35
C GLU A 261 -2.31 -6.60 -23.74
N ALA A 262 -2.08 -5.28 -23.88
CA ALA A 262 -1.65 -4.67 -25.13
C ALA A 262 -0.24 -5.13 -25.54
N MET A 263 0.71 -5.19 -24.59
CA MET A 263 2.06 -5.72 -24.83
C MET A 263 2.03 -7.19 -25.26
N MET A 264 1.18 -8.00 -24.62
CA MET A 264 1.01 -9.41 -24.99
C MET A 264 0.52 -9.59 -26.43
N LYS A 265 -0.49 -8.82 -26.87
CA LYS A 265 -1.05 -8.91 -28.24
C LYS A 265 -0.04 -8.56 -29.32
N LYS A 266 0.84 -7.59 -29.07
CA LYS A 266 1.89 -7.18 -30.01
C LYS A 266 3.01 -8.21 -30.17
N SER A 267 3.20 -9.06 -29.15
CA SER A 267 4.24 -10.09 -29.10
C SER A 267 3.84 -11.47 -29.63
N GLN A 268 2.58 -11.62 -30.05
CA GLN A 268 2.04 -12.81 -30.72
C GLN A 268 2.25 -12.69 -32.23
#